data_AF-A0A2S5CXG4-F1
#
_entry.id   AF-A0A2S5CXG4-F1
#
_cell.length_a   1.000
_cell.length_b   1.000
_cell.length_c   1.000
_cell.angle_alpha   90.00
_cell.angle_beta   90.00
_cell.angle_gamma   90.00
#
_symmetry.space_group_name_H-M   'P 1'
#
loop_
_entity.id
_entity.type
_entity.pdbx_description
1 polymer ?
#
loop_
_entity_poly.entity_id
_entity_poly.type
_entity_poly.pdbx_seq_one_letter_code
_entity_poly.pdbx_strand_id
1 'polypeptide(L)'
;MIKIKRKYFIFILVILTSIFVLVACDNNQQIEDKQSNNQQIEEKQNNHQQQMEEVSSTVSLEKQFIPPNFGVDEFKVNANDKLVEFKISYRISPQLYDVLRQIDSKYYFELKIPENISSIINKDSTGLVPGAIMEFNALKYIVTLNIEVEKPMTTSEIKELVQNKNGYGLYIYDQDKDAIHYFDDVELFSTIPK
;
A
#
# COMPACT_ATOMS: atom_id res chain seq x y z
N MET A 1 59.94 -20.27 2.34
CA MET A 1 60.13 -19.55 1.07
C MET A 1 59.81 -20.50 -0.09
N ILE A 2 58.55 -20.55 -0.53
CA ILE A 2 58.07 -21.54 -1.51
C ILE A 2 58.17 -20.94 -2.92
N LYS A 3 59.02 -21.52 -3.78
CA LYS A 3 59.13 -21.12 -5.19
C LYS A 3 58.00 -21.76 -6.01
N ILE A 4 56.86 -21.07 -6.09
CA ILE A 4 55.78 -21.44 -7.00
C ILE A 4 56.23 -21.16 -8.44
N LYS A 5 56.32 -22.20 -9.26
CA LYS A 5 56.68 -22.09 -10.67
C LYS A 5 55.59 -21.31 -11.41
N ARG A 6 55.97 -20.28 -12.19
CA ARG A 6 55.09 -19.32 -12.92
C ARG A 6 53.93 -19.96 -13.71
N LYS A 7 54.10 -21.21 -14.17
CA LYS A 7 53.06 -21.96 -14.89
C LYS A 7 51.91 -22.43 -13.97
N TYR A 8 52.20 -22.78 -12.72
CA TYR A 8 51.19 -23.22 -11.75
C TYR A 8 50.42 -22.04 -11.14
N PHE A 9 51.02 -20.85 -11.09
CA PHE A 9 50.33 -19.63 -10.66
C PHE A 9 49.18 -19.25 -11.61
N ILE A 10 49.37 -19.41 -12.92
CA ILE A 10 48.33 -19.17 -13.94
C ILE A 10 47.21 -20.21 -13.83
N PHE A 11 47.55 -21.49 -13.62
CA PHE A 11 46.53 -22.54 -13.44
C PHE A 11 45.68 -22.34 -12.17
N ILE A 12 46.28 -21.89 -11.06
CA ILE A 12 45.55 -21.61 -9.82
C ILE A 12 44.59 -20.41 -9.99
N LEU A 13 45.00 -19.40 -10.77
CA LEU A 13 44.19 -18.21 -11.03
C LEU A 13 42.98 -18.52 -11.93
N VAL A 14 43.12 -19.44 -12.89
CA VAL A 14 42.01 -19.91 -13.75
C VAL A 14 40.98 -20.74 -12.97
N ILE A 15 41.41 -21.57 -12.02
CA ILE A 15 40.50 -22.39 -11.19
C ILE A 15 39.67 -21.52 -10.23
N LEU A 16 40.25 -20.43 -9.70
CA LEU A 16 39.58 -19.50 -8.78
C LEU A 16 38.51 -18.63 -9.46
N THR A 17 38.60 -18.41 -10.78
CA THR A 17 37.59 -17.64 -11.54
C THR A 17 36.37 -18.45 -11.97
N SER A 18 36.35 -19.77 -11.78
CA SER A 18 35.25 -20.64 -12.23
C SER A 18 34.12 -20.86 -11.21
N ILE A 19 34.13 -20.17 -10.06
CA ILE A 19 33.10 -20.35 -9.01
C ILE A 19 31.96 -19.31 -9.10
N PHE A 20 32.01 -18.35 -10.03
CA PHE A 20 30.93 -17.37 -10.24
C PHE A 20 30.21 -17.56 -11.57
N VAL A 21 29.48 -18.67 -11.72
CA VAL A 21 28.28 -18.71 -12.56
C VAL A 21 27.26 -19.61 -11.87
N LEU A 22 26.45 -19.02 -11.00
CA LEU A 22 25.24 -19.65 -10.50
C LEU A 22 24.04 -19.10 -11.27
N VAL A 23 23.35 -20.03 -11.94
CA VAL A 23 21.91 -20.14 -12.10
C VAL A 23 21.23 -19.16 -13.08
N ALA A 24 21.16 -19.62 -14.33
CA ALA A 24 20.01 -19.38 -15.20
C ALA A 24 19.59 -20.74 -15.80
N CYS A 25 18.61 -21.40 -15.18
CA CYS A 25 17.85 -22.47 -15.81
C CYS A 25 16.41 -21.98 -15.97
N ASP A 26 16.13 -21.51 -17.18
CA ASP A 26 14.79 -21.52 -17.78
C ASP A 26 14.47 -22.99 -18.09
N ASN A 27 13.32 -23.50 -17.63
CA ASN A 27 12.92 -24.87 -17.90
C ASN A 27 11.50 -24.90 -18.45
N ASN A 28 11.39 -25.18 -19.74
CA ASN A 28 10.14 -25.51 -20.39
C ASN A 28 10.26 -26.90 -21.03
N GLN A 29 9.40 -27.81 -20.55
CA GLN A 29 8.79 -28.97 -21.24
C GLN A 29 9.68 -30.00 -21.96
N GLN A 30 9.69 -31.26 -21.50
CA GLN A 30 8.75 -32.33 -21.90
C GLN A 30 9.15 -33.70 -21.31
N ILE A 31 8.13 -34.55 -21.10
CA ILE A 31 8.16 -35.89 -20.48
C ILE A 31 8.24 -36.98 -21.57
N GLU A 32 8.65 -38.19 -21.13
CA GLU A 32 8.58 -39.54 -21.74
C GLU A 32 9.97 -40.06 -22.22
N ASP A 33 10.48 -41.24 -21.86
CA ASP A 33 9.81 -42.47 -21.41
C ASP A 33 10.81 -43.51 -20.84
N LYS A 34 10.32 -44.39 -19.95
CA LYS A 34 10.83 -45.76 -19.57
C LYS A 34 12.18 -45.90 -18.82
N GLN A 35 12.15 -46.49 -17.61
CA GLN A 35 12.23 -47.96 -17.43
C GLN A 35 12.30 -48.36 -15.95
N SER A 36 11.52 -49.40 -15.63
CA SER A 36 11.37 -50.10 -14.35
C SER A 36 12.69 -50.65 -13.76
N ASN A 37 12.88 -50.51 -12.43
CA ASN A 37 13.27 -51.61 -11.53
C ASN A 37 13.27 -51.18 -10.05
N ASN A 38 12.48 -51.90 -9.23
CA ASN A 38 12.77 -52.46 -7.89
C ASN A 38 13.99 -51.88 -7.11
N GLN A 39 13.94 -51.54 -5.82
CA GLN A 39 13.37 -52.29 -4.70
C GLN A 39 13.51 -51.45 -3.41
N GLN A 40 12.59 -51.61 -2.46
CA GLN A 40 12.54 -51.01 -1.12
C GLN A 40 13.74 -51.40 -0.25
N ILE A 41 14.23 -50.49 0.61
CA ILE A 41 14.48 -50.72 2.05
C ILE A 41 14.27 -49.39 2.80
N GLU A 42 13.44 -49.45 3.85
CA GLU A 42 13.15 -48.39 4.81
C GLU A 42 14.35 -48.09 5.73
N GLU A 43 14.62 -46.82 6.04
CA GLU A 43 15.06 -46.43 7.38
C GLU A 43 14.80 -44.94 7.63
N LYS A 44 14.03 -44.68 8.70
CA LYS A 44 13.70 -43.35 9.21
C LYS A 44 14.97 -42.62 9.67
N GLN A 45 15.21 -41.41 9.17
CA GLN A 45 15.89 -40.36 9.93
C GLN A 45 15.39 -38.98 9.50
N ASN A 46 15.02 -38.18 10.52
CA ASN A 46 14.65 -36.78 10.47
C ASN A 46 15.52 -35.95 9.50
N ASN A 47 14.90 -35.12 8.67
CA ASN A 47 15.26 -33.72 8.61
C ASN A 47 14.23 -32.85 7.88
N HIS A 48 14.06 -31.65 8.44
CA HIS A 48 13.59 -30.42 7.83
C HIS A 48 13.78 -30.37 6.31
N GLN A 49 12.68 -30.20 5.58
CA GLN A 49 12.62 -29.37 4.38
C GLN A 49 11.25 -28.68 4.44
N GLN A 50 11.19 -27.51 5.06
CA GLN A 50 11.16 -26.26 4.29
C GLN A 50 10.21 -26.41 3.11
N GLN A 51 8.92 -26.40 3.45
CA GLN A 51 7.92 -25.80 2.61
C GLN A 51 8.51 -24.45 2.17
N MET A 52 8.95 -24.37 0.92
CA MET A 52 9.03 -23.10 0.23
C MET A 52 7.60 -22.56 0.28
N GLU A 53 7.30 -21.80 1.33
CA GLU A 53 6.47 -20.63 1.16
C GLU A 53 7.12 -19.89 -0.01
N GLU A 54 6.52 -20.05 -1.17
CA GLU A 54 6.59 -19.06 -2.22
C GLU A 54 6.03 -17.79 -1.56
N VAL A 55 6.92 -17.06 -0.89
CA VAL A 55 6.67 -15.73 -0.40
C VAL A 55 6.59 -14.88 -1.67
N SER A 56 5.44 -14.95 -2.34
CA SER A 56 4.86 -13.77 -2.94
C SER A 56 4.72 -12.80 -1.77
N SER A 57 5.76 -11.99 -1.56
CA SER A 57 5.72 -10.91 -0.58
C SER A 57 4.75 -9.87 -1.13
N THR A 58 3.46 -10.15 -1.03
CA THR A 58 2.41 -9.15 -1.20
C THR A 58 2.71 -8.09 -0.16
N VAL A 59 3.28 -6.96 -0.60
CA VAL A 59 3.58 -5.84 0.27
C VAL A 59 2.25 -5.31 0.81
N SER A 60 1.92 -5.64 2.05
CA SER A 60 0.66 -5.20 2.68
C SER A 60 0.72 -3.70 3.00
N LEU A 61 -0.37 -2.98 2.69
CA LEU A 61 -0.53 -1.55 2.92
C LEU A 61 -0.91 -1.19 4.36
N GLU A 62 -1.33 -2.16 5.18
CA GLU A 62 -1.86 -1.98 6.54
C GLU A 62 -1.02 -1.04 7.41
N LYS A 63 0.30 -1.15 7.34
CA LYS A 63 1.22 -0.37 8.20
C LYS A 63 1.83 0.83 7.50
N GLN A 64 1.47 1.10 6.25
CA GLN A 64 2.12 2.11 5.42
C GLN A 64 1.43 3.47 5.52
N PHE A 65 0.14 3.52 5.87
CA PHE A 65 -0.65 4.75 5.97
C PHE A 65 -0.60 5.42 7.36
N ILE A 66 0.47 5.19 8.12
CA ILE A 66 0.64 5.73 9.48
C ILE A 66 1.65 6.88 9.43
N PRO A 67 1.48 7.98 10.21
CA PRO A 67 2.54 8.98 10.35
C PRO A 67 3.90 8.34 10.71
N PRO A 68 5.02 8.78 10.09
CA PRO A 68 5.15 9.94 9.19
C PRO A 68 4.91 9.63 7.70
N ASN A 69 4.49 8.41 7.34
CA ASN A 69 4.37 7.98 5.95
C ASN A 69 3.15 8.57 5.23
N PHE A 70 2.11 8.91 5.98
CA PHE A 70 0.95 9.64 5.49
C PHE A 70 0.69 10.82 6.40
N GLY A 71 0.41 11.98 5.82
CA GLY A 71 0.07 13.19 6.57
C GLY A 71 -1.04 13.97 5.88
N VAL A 72 -2.01 14.42 6.66
CA VAL A 72 -3.01 15.38 6.19
C VAL A 72 -2.41 16.78 6.32
N ASP A 73 -2.44 17.53 5.22
CA ASP A 73 -1.90 18.88 5.14
C ASP A 73 -2.99 19.95 5.29
N GLU A 74 -4.21 19.67 4.84
CA GLU A 74 -5.35 20.59 4.90
C GLU A 74 -6.67 19.84 4.75
N PHE A 75 -7.67 20.22 5.54
CA PHE A 75 -9.06 19.78 5.38
C PHE A 75 -9.99 20.98 5.14
N LYS A 76 -10.78 20.91 4.06
CA LYS A 76 -11.71 21.97 3.66
C LYS A 76 -13.08 21.38 3.38
N VAL A 77 -14.10 22.14 3.76
CA VAL A 77 -15.50 21.81 3.51
C VAL A 77 -16.13 22.97 2.75
N ASN A 78 -16.70 22.67 1.59
CA ASN A 78 -17.47 23.61 0.78
C ASN A 78 -18.87 23.02 0.58
N ALA A 79 -19.89 23.87 0.49
CA ALA A 79 -21.23 23.40 0.20
C ALA A 79 -22.05 24.44 -0.56
N ASN A 80 -22.99 23.94 -1.36
CA ASN A 80 -24.13 24.69 -1.87
C ASN A 80 -25.43 24.04 -1.36
N ASP A 81 -26.58 24.40 -1.90
CA ASP A 81 -27.87 23.87 -1.44
C ASP A 81 -28.03 22.36 -1.65
N LYS A 82 -27.30 21.72 -2.58
CA LYS A 82 -27.50 20.30 -2.93
C LYS A 82 -26.25 19.44 -2.89
N LEU A 83 -25.08 20.04 -2.70
CA LEU A 83 -23.80 19.36 -2.76
C LEU A 83 -22.93 19.80 -1.60
N VAL A 84 -22.32 18.83 -0.94
CA VAL A 84 -21.23 19.03 0.01
C VAL A 84 -19.96 18.45 -0.58
N GLU A 85 -18.91 19.26 -0.61
CA GLU A 85 -17.56 18.90 -1.05
C GLU A 85 -16.62 18.90 0.17
N PHE A 86 -16.02 17.75 0.44
CA PHE A 86 -14.93 17.59 1.40
C PHE A 86 -13.62 17.45 0.63
N LYS A 87 -12.67 18.35 0.87
CA LYS A 87 -11.37 18.37 0.19
C LYS A 87 -10.26 18.15 1.19
N ILE A 88 -9.48 17.09 0.97
CA ILE A 88 -8.35 16.72 1.81
C ILE A 88 -7.08 16.83 0.97
N SER A 89 -6.21 17.77 1.33
CA SER A 89 -4.84 17.81 0.83
C SER A 89 -3.97 16.94 1.72
N TYR A 90 -3.21 16.03 1.15
CA TYR A 90 -2.37 15.10 1.91
C TYR A 90 -1.00 14.93 1.25
N ARG A 91 -0.07 14.42 2.04
CA ARG A 91 1.29 14.08 1.64
C ARG A 91 1.60 12.64 2.01
N ILE A 92 2.44 12.02 1.20
CA ILE A 92 2.99 10.70 1.46
C ILE A 92 4.52 10.76 1.53
N SER A 93 5.13 9.87 2.32
CA SER A 93 6.59 9.73 2.32
C SER A 93 7.09 9.06 1.04
N PRO A 94 8.38 9.21 0.70
CA PRO A 94 9.00 8.44 -0.37
C PRO A 94 8.83 6.92 -0.19
N GLN A 95 8.81 6.42 1.06
CA GLN A 95 8.61 4.99 1.31
C GLN A 95 7.20 4.54 0.89
N LEU A 96 6.15 5.26 1.30
CA LEU A 96 4.78 4.95 0.91
C LEU A 96 4.59 5.12 -0.61
N TYR A 97 5.22 6.13 -1.22
CA TYR A 97 5.24 6.32 -2.67
C TYR A 97 5.81 5.10 -3.41
N ASP A 98 6.98 4.62 -2.99
CA ASP A 98 7.62 3.47 -3.62
C ASP A 98 6.78 2.19 -3.50
N VAL A 99 6.17 1.97 -2.33
CA VAL A 99 5.22 0.87 -2.12
C VAL A 99 4.04 0.98 -3.08
N LEU A 100 3.31 2.10 -3.07
CA LEU A 100 2.12 2.30 -3.89
C LEU A 100 2.43 2.19 -5.40
N ARG A 101 3.60 2.66 -5.83
CA ARG A 101 4.06 2.52 -7.22
C ARG A 101 4.41 1.07 -7.58
N GLN A 102 5.05 0.33 -6.68
CA GLN A 102 5.52 -1.04 -6.96
C GLN A 102 4.35 -2.02 -7.14
N ILE A 103 3.31 -1.88 -6.34
CA ILE A 103 2.18 -2.83 -6.34
C ILE A 103 1.03 -2.41 -7.25
N ASP A 104 1.09 -1.22 -7.88
CA ASP A 104 -0.01 -0.60 -8.64
C ASP A 104 -1.37 -0.70 -7.91
N SER A 105 -1.33 -0.71 -6.58
CA SER A 105 -2.50 -0.99 -5.76
C SER A 105 -3.37 0.23 -5.68
N LYS A 106 -4.65 -0.01 -5.85
CA LYS A 106 -5.68 0.96 -5.52
C LYS A 106 -5.80 1.03 -3.99
N TYR A 107 -6.13 2.21 -3.52
CA TYR A 107 -6.54 2.47 -2.15
C TYR A 107 -7.69 3.46 -2.20
N TYR A 108 -8.49 3.50 -1.15
CA TYR A 108 -9.71 4.30 -1.11
C TYR A 108 -9.81 5.08 0.19
N PHE A 109 -10.48 6.23 0.11
CA PHE A 109 -10.84 7.06 1.23
C PHE A 109 -12.34 7.01 1.49
N GLU A 110 -12.72 7.02 2.76
CA GLU A 110 -14.08 7.28 3.20
C GLU A 110 -14.03 8.29 4.34
N LEU A 111 -14.91 9.29 4.31
CA LEU A 111 -15.07 10.21 5.42
C LEU A 111 -16.31 9.83 6.22
N LYS A 112 -16.14 9.52 7.50
CA LYS A 112 -17.24 9.41 8.47
C LYS A 112 -17.64 10.82 8.92
N ILE A 113 -18.93 11.10 8.87
CA ILE A 113 -19.52 12.40 9.13
C ILE A 113 -19.98 12.44 10.60
N PRO A 114 -19.63 13.50 11.37
CA PRO A 114 -20.07 13.61 12.76
C PRO A 114 -21.60 13.80 12.83
N GLU A 115 -22.20 13.33 13.92
CA GLU A 115 -23.66 13.25 14.11
C GLU A 115 -24.40 14.58 13.86
N ASN A 116 -23.82 15.70 14.29
CA ASN A 116 -24.40 17.02 14.08
C ASN A 116 -24.51 17.39 12.59
N ILE A 117 -23.56 16.95 11.76
CA ILE A 117 -23.57 17.18 10.32
C ILE A 117 -24.37 16.10 9.60
N SER A 118 -24.30 14.84 10.05
CA SER A 118 -25.14 13.76 9.50
C SER A 118 -26.63 14.11 9.62
N SER A 119 -27.04 14.74 10.72
CA SER A 119 -28.42 15.22 10.91
C SER A 119 -28.88 16.26 9.87
N ILE A 120 -27.95 17.00 9.27
CA ILE A 120 -28.22 18.01 8.23
C ILE A 120 -28.31 17.34 6.85
N ILE A 121 -27.35 16.49 6.51
CA ILE A 121 -27.20 15.94 5.15
C ILE A 121 -27.83 14.54 4.98
N ASN A 122 -28.30 13.94 6.08
CA ASN A 122 -28.87 12.60 6.16
C ASN A 122 -27.92 11.51 5.62
N LYS A 123 -26.64 11.59 5.99
CA LYS A 123 -25.57 10.64 5.63
C LYS A 123 -24.53 10.56 6.75
N ASP A 124 -24.20 9.35 7.16
CA ASP A 124 -23.18 9.08 8.18
C ASP A 124 -21.76 8.96 7.60
N SER A 125 -21.65 8.80 6.28
CA SER A 125 -20.36 8.73 5.61
C SER A 125 -20.45 9.11 4.13
N THR A 126 -19.29 9.38 3.54
CA THR A 126 -19.14 9.40 2.08
C THR A 126 -19.13 7.98 1.53
N GLY A 127 -19.26 7.83 0.20
CA GLY A 127 -18.83 6.59 -0.45
C GLY A 127 -17.31 6.42 -0.43
N LEU A 128 -16.83 5.23 -0.80
CA LEU A 128 -15.41 4.98 -1.06
C LEU A 128 -14.97 5.76 -2.31
N VAL A 129 -13.99 6.64 -2.13
CA VAL A 129 -13.39 7.44 -3.21
C VAL A 129 -11.96 6.95 -3.46
N PRO A 130 -11.58 6.61 -4.71
CA PRO A 130 -10.23 6.16 -4.99
C PRO A 130 -9.20 7.26 -4.65
N GLY A 131 -8.09 6.85 -4.06
CA GLY A 131 -6.93 7.68 -3.86
C GLY A 131 -6.21 8.01 -5.16
N ALA A 132 -5.20 8.89 -5.07
CA ALA A 132 -4.43 9.30 -6.24
C ALA A 132 -3.55 8.16 -6.76
N ILE A 133 -3.40 8.09 -8.08
CA ILE A 133 -2.41 7.25 -8.74
C ILE A 133 -1.05 7.96 -8.65
N MET A 134 0.02 7.21 -8.38
CA MET A 134 1.34 7.78 -8.16
C MET A 134 1.93 8.38 -9.45
N GLU A 135 1.88 9.70 -9.57
CA GLU A 135 2.58 10.43 -10.64
C GLU A 135 4.10 10.51 -10.37
N PHE A 136 4.90 10.72 -11.43
CA PHE A 136 6.36 10.75 -11.30
C PHE A 136 6.84 11.86 -10.34
N ASN A 137 7.51 11.46 -9.26
CA ASN A 137 8.05 12.34 -8.21
C ASN A 137 7.02 13.24 -7.49
N ALA A 138 5.73 12.91 -7.55
CA ALA A 138 4.71 13.58 -6.75
C ALA A 138 4.63 12.96 -5.35
N LEU A 139 4.56 13.80 -4.31
CA LEU A 139 4.38 13.37 -2.90
C LEU A 139 3.23 14.09 -2.22
N LYS A 140 2.49 14.93 -2.96
CA LYS A 140 1.39 15.75 -2.47
C LYS A 140 0.21 15.56 -3.39
N TYR A 141 -0.96 15.36 -2.80
CA TYR A 141 -2.17 14.97 -3.51
C TYR A 141 -3.39 15.61 -2.87
N ILE A 142 -4.49 15.59 -3.61
CA ILE A 142 -5.80 16.05 -3.16
C ILE A 142 -6.80 14.95 -3.44
N VAL A 143 -7.65 14.64 -2.46
CA VAL A 143 -8.87 13.85 -2.68
C VAL A 143 -10.08 14.72 -2.38
N THR A 144 -11.09 14.61 -3.24
CA THR A 144 -12.37 15.30 -3.09
C THR A 144 -13.46 14.25 -2.89
N LEU A 145 -14.15 14.29 -1.75
CA LEU A 145 -15.28 13.44 -1.43
C LEU A 145 -16.55 14.28 -1.46
N ASN A 146 -17.56 13.80 -2.21
CA ASN A 146 -18.79 14.55 -2.43
C ASN A 146 -19.99 13.81 -1.86
N ILE A 147 -20.93 14.58 -1.32
CA ILE A 147 -22.25 14.09 -0.93
C ILE A 147 -23.31 14.95 -1.63
N GLU A 148 -24.14 14.29 -2.43
CA GLU A 148 -25.37 14.89 -2.94
C GLU A 148 -26.45 14.80 -1.85
N VAL A 149 -27.12 15.93 -1.61
CA VAL A 149 -28.15 16.06 -0.59
C VAL A 149 -29.52 16.01 -1.26
N GLU A 150 -30.38 15.13 -0.78
CA GLU A 150 -31.71 14.89 -1.36
C GLU A 150 -32.64 16.11 -1.22
N LYS A 151 -32.50 16.85 -0.12
CA LYS A 151 -33.27 18.06 0.18
C LYS A 151 -32.35 19.28 0.16
N PRO A 152 -32.76 20.38 -0.51
CA PRO A 152 -31.97 21.60 -0.50
C PRO A 152 -31.73 22.11 0.92
N MET A 153 -30.46 22.32 1.28
CA MET A 153 -30.05 22.90 2.56
C MET A 153 -30.33 24.41 2.58
N THR A 154 -30.70 24.91 3.74
CA THR A 154 -30.82 26.33 4.05
C THR A 154 -29.45 26.99 4.19
N THR A 155 -29.41 28.32 4.10
CA THR A 155 -28.17 29.10 4.33
C THR A 155 -27.57 28.86 5.72
N SER A 156 -28.41 28.60 6.74
CA SER A 156 -27.93 28.33 8.10
C SER A 156 -27.25 26.97 8.20
N GLU A 157 -27.84 25.94 7.59
CA GLU A 157 -27.28 24.59 7.52
C GLU A 157 -25.96 24.57 6.75
N ILE A 158 -25.90 25.25 5.59
CA ILE A 158 -24.65 25.40 4.82
C ILE A 158 -23.56 26.06 5.67
N LYS A 159 -23.91 27.12 6.42
CA LYS A 159 -22.97 27.82 7.29
C LYS A 159 -22.45 26.92 8.40
N GLU A 160 -23.34 26.19 9.07
CA GLU A 160 -22.97 25.24 10.12
C GLU A 160 -22.01 24.17 9.60
N LEU A 161 -22.32 23.61 8.43
CA LEU A 161 -21.51 22.58 7.79
C LEU A 161 -20.11 23.07 7.44
N VAL A 162 -19.99 24.25 6.83
CA VAL A 162 -18.68 24.83 6.44
C VAL A 162 -17.84 25.25 7.65
N GLN A 163 -18.49 25.66 8.73
CA GLN A 163 -17.84 26.10 9.97
C GLN A 163 -17.45 24.94 10.88
N ASN A 164 -18.13 23.78 10.79
CA ASN A 164 -17.72 22.62 11.55
C ASN A 164 -16.42 22.03 10.99
N LYS A 165 -15.41 21.95 11.84
CA LYS A 165 -14.09 21.38 11.53
C LYS A 165 -13.82 20.04 12.22
N ASN A 166 -14.60 19.68 13.22
CA ASN A 166 -14.23 18.60 14.14
C ASN A 166 -15.07 17.34 13.92
N GLY A 167 -14.53 16.21 14.33
CA GLY A 167 -15.23 14.92 14.41
C GLY A 167 -15.40 14.20 13.07
N TYR A 168 -14.71 14.65 12.01
CA TYR A 168 -14.69 13.95 10.74
C TYR A 168 -13.61 12.87 10.75
N GLY A 169 -14.04 11.61 10.75
CA GLY A 169 -13.14 10.46 10.73
C GLY A 169 -12.72 10.10 9.31
N LEU A 170 -11.42 10.02 9.02
CA LEU A 170 -10.91 9.61 7.70
C LEU A 170 -10.47 8.16 7.74
N TYR A 171 -11.14 7.30 6.98
CA TYR A 171 -10.79 5.89 6.83
C TYR A 171 -10.06 5.67 5.51
N ILE A 172 -9.05 4.82 5.55
CA ILE A 172 -8.27 4.40 4.39
C ILE A 172 -8.41 2.90 4.22
N TYR A 173 -8.72 2.50 3.00
CA TYR A 173 -8.94 1.11 2.62
C TYR A 173 -7.96 0.69 1.54
N ASP A 174 -7.59 -0.58 1.53
CA ASP A 174 -6.81 -1.18 0.45
C ASP A 174 -7.67 -1.52 -0.78
N GLN A 175 -7.08 -2.22 -1.76
CA GLN A 175 -7.76 -2.65 -2.98
C GLN A 175 -8.92 -3.63 -2.73
N ASP A 176 -8.84 -4.41 -1.66
CA ASP A 176 -9.84 -5.41 -1.26
C ASP A 176 -10.95 -4.79 -0.40
N LYS A 177 -10.83 -3.47 -0.12
CA LYS A 177 -11.73 -2.65 0.68
C LYS A 177 -11.71 -3.03 2.16
N ASP A 178 -10.58 -3.57 2.62
CA ASP A 178 -10.33 -3.76 4.04
C ASP A 178 -9.75 -2.47 4.61
N ALA A 179 -10.26 -2.06 5.78
CA ALA A 179 -9.81 -0.84 6.44
C ALA A 179 -8.38 -1.05 6.97
N ILE A 180 -7.43 -0.31 6.41
CA ILE A 180 -6.00 -0.43 6.73
C ILE A 180 -5.53 0.68 7.67
N HIS A 181 -6.21 1.82 7.70
CA HIS A 181 -5.91 2.90 8.63
C HIS A 181 -7.11 3.80 8.86
N TYR A 182 -7.11 4.53 9.98
CA TYR A 182 -8.10 5.55 10.25
C TYR A 182 -7.52 6.72 11.06
N PHE A 183 -8.06 7.90 10.84
CA PHE A 183 -7.83 9.11 11.63
C PHE A 183 -9.16 9.50 12.28
N ASP A 184 -9.18 9.63 13.62
CA ASP A 184 -10.40 9.98 14.36
C ASP A 184 -10.93 11.38 14.01
N ASP A 185 -10.02 12.33 13.79
CA ASP A 185 -10.36 13.70 13.40
C ASP A 185 -9.33 14.23 12.40
N VAL A 186 -9.75 14.32 11.15
CA VAL A 186 -8.91 14.76 10.02
C VAL A 186 -8.36 16.17 10.20
N GLU A 187 -9.09 17.08 10.88
CA GLU A 187 -8.65 18.46 11.08
C GLU A 187 -7.49 18.52 12.07
N LEU A 188 -7.54 17.75 13.16
CA LEU A 188 -6.46 17.73 14.17
C LEU A 188 -5.11 17.41 13.52
N PHE A 189 -5.07 16.46 12.60
CA PHE A 189 -3.84 16.09 11.89
C PHE A 189 -3.37 17.16 10.90
N SER A 190 -4.27 17.95 10.33
CA SER A 190 -3.91 19.07 9.45
C SER A 190 -3.17 20.21 10.16
N THR A 191 -3.25 20.27 11.49
CA THR A 191 -2.63 21.32 12.32
C THR A 191 -1.24 20.98 12.84
N ILE A 192 -0.75 19.76 12.61
CA ILE A 192 0.57 19.32 13.10
C ILE A 192 1.67 20.04 12.30
N PRO A 193 2.61 20.75 12.97
CA PRO A 193 3.73 21.40 12.30
C PRO A 193 4.55 20.41 11.45
N LYS A 194 4.90 20.83 10.23
CA LYS A 194 5.53 19.99 9.22
C LYS A 194 7.03 19.84 9.40
#